data_AF-A0A645ACL4-F1
#
_entry.id   AF-A0A645ACL4-F1
#
_cell.length_a   1.000
_cell.length_b   1.000
_cell.length_c   1.000
_cell.angle_alpha   90.00
_cell.angle_beta   90.00
_cell.angle_gamma   90.00
#
_symmetry.space_group_name_H-M   'P 1'
#
loop_
_entity.id
_entity.type
_entity.pdbx_description
1 polymer ?
#
loop_
_entity_poly.entity_id
_entity_poly.type
_entity_poly.pdbx_seq_one_letter_code
_entity_poly.pdbx_strand_id
1 'polypeptide(L)'
;MHQERSYVIALENAQIVNGMYKDENTAGYSFRRYKDLLILGGSDKRTGNNESGGCYNNLREFAKKVYPTAIEKYNWSAQDCMTSDGIPYIGVYSKEMPNVYVATGFNKWGMTSSMVSAIIISDMITGEENDFCKIFSENRFDITASIKNLVRDGVETAYNFIAQKISLPMETIENVNNGEGETIIYNGEKVGVYKDNDGKIYTVSTKCPHLGCELKWNVDDSSWDCPCHGSRFDYKGNLLDSPAIKELKYEK
;
A
#
# COMPACT_ATOMS: atom_id res chain seq x y z
N MET A 1 2.44 -6.78 11.20
CA MET A 1 2.40 -5.52 10.44
C MET A 1 1.38 -5.64 9.31
N HIS A 2 0.88 -4.53 8.79
CA HIS A 2 0.06 -4.50 7.58
C HIS A 2 0.40 -3.26 6.75
N GLN A 3 0.01 -3.24 5.48
CA GLN A 3 0.18 -2.06 4.63
C GLN A 3 -1.10 -1.23 4.60
N GLU A 4 -0.94 0.09 4.68
CA GLU A 4 -2.03 1.06 4.59
C GLU A 4 -1.73 2.07 3.48
N ARG A 5 -2.74 2.39 2.67
CA ARG A 5 -2.72 3.45 1.67
C ARG A 5 -3.30 4.73 2.24
N SER A 6 -2.67 5.85 1.91
CA SER A 6 -3.19 7.20 2.17
C SER A 6 -3.22 8.00 0.88
N TYR A 7 -4.27 8.79 0.69
CA TYR A 7 -4.51 9.55 -0.53
C TYR A 7 -4.32 11.03 -0.27
N VAL A 8 -3.82 11.73 -1.29
CA VAL A 8 -3.44 13.14 -1.18
C VAL A 8 -3.85 13.89 -2.43
N ILE A 9 -4.38 15.11 -2.24
CA ILE A 9 -4.55 16.09 -3.31
C ILE A 9 -3.77 17.37 -2.96
N ALA A 10 -3.25 18.04 -3.99
CA ALA A 10 -2.63 19.36 -3.87
C ALA A 10 -3.51 20.42 -4.52
N LEU A 11 -3.85 21.44 -3.74
CA LEU A 11 -4.83 22.46 -4.07
C LEU A 11 -4.15 23.84 -4.21
N GLU A 12 -4.31 24.49 -5.35
CA GLU A 12 -4.05 25.92 -5.54
C GLU A 12 -5.28 26.73 -5.10
N ASN A 13 -5.13 28.02 -4.77
CA ASN A 13 -6.23 28.92 -4.37
C ASN A 13 -7.03 28.45 -3.12
N ALA A 14 -6.40 27.61 -2.30
CA ALA A 14 -6.88 27.24 -0.97
C ALA A 14 -6.26 28.14 0.10
N GLN A 15 -6.73 28.01 1.35
CA GLN A 15 -6.17 28.76 2.47
C GLN A 15 -4.70 28.41 2.67
N ILE A 16 -3.87 29.44 2.87
CA ILE A 16 -2.49 29.29 3.27
C ILE A 16 -2.44 28.96 4.77
N VAL A 17 -1.87 27.81 5.11
CA VAL A 17 -1.64 27.37 6.49
C VAL A 17 -0.16 27.47 6.87
N ASN A 18 0.13 27.82 8.13
CA ASN A 18 1.49 27.96 8.66
C ASN A 18 1.81 26.80 9.62
N GLY A 19 1.88 25.59 9.08
CA GLY A 19 2.17 24.39 9.85
C GLY A 19 1.67 23.10 9.19
N MET A 20 1.74 22.01 9.96
CA MET A 20 1.08 20.75 9.67
C MET A 20 -0.05 20.57 10.68
N TYR A 21 -1.24 20.24 10.21
CA TYR A 21 -2.44 20.03 11.01
C TYR A 21 -2.97 18.64 10.72
N LYS A 22 -3.46 17.95 11.74
CA LYS A 22 -4.12 16.66 11.62
C LYS A 22 -5.40 16.74 12.43
N ASP A 23 -6.48 16.28 11.81
CA ASP A 23 -7.78 16.13 12.45
C ASP A 23 -7.69 15.20 13.67
N GLU A 24 -8.44 15.49 14.72
CA GLU A 24 -8.53 14.63 15.90
C GLU A 24 -9.24 13.30 15.58
N ASN A 25 -10.11 13.30 14.57
CA ASN A 25 -10.76 12.09 14.09
C ASN A 25 -9.74 11.20 13.38
N THR A 26 -9.69 9.92 13.75
CA THR A 26 -8.81 8.92 13.16
C THR A 26 -9.03 8.75 11.66
N ALA A 27 -10.26 8.93 11.18
CA ALA A 27 -10.62 8.93 9.76
C ALA A 27 -10.62 10.33 9.12
N GLY A 28 -10.11 11.34 9.84
CA GLY A 28 -10.09 12.74 9.42
C GLY A 28 -8.86 13.11 8.57
N TYR A 29 -8.79 14.39 8.25
CA TYR A 29 -7.86 14.92 7.23
C TYR A 29 -6.55 15.46 7.81
N SER A 30 -5.52 15.51 6.99
CA SER A 30 -4.29 16.24 7.29
C SER A 30 -4.09 17.41 6.32
N PHE A 31 -3.49 18.47 6.82
CA PHE A 31 -3.24 19.70 6.09
C PHE A 31 -1.80 20.11 6.27
N ARG A 32 -1.13 20.42 5.17
CA ARG A 32 0.15 21.11 5.22
C ARG A 32 0.34 21.96 3.99
N ARG A 33 1.27 22.90 4.05
CA ARG A 33 1.61 23.74 2.91
C ARG A 33 2.86 23.23 2.21
N TYR A 34 2.90 23.40 0.89
CA TYR A 34 4.13 23.39 0.10
C TYR A 34 4.06 24.51 -0.94
N LYS A 35 4.92 25.54 -0.79
CA LYS A 35 4.87 26.77 -1.60
C LYS A 35 3.49 27.41 -1.60
N ASP A 36 2.81 27.48 -2.71
CA ASP A 36 1.47 28.05 -2.92
C ASP A 36 0.35 26.99 -2.87
N LEU A 37 0.70 25.71 -2.67
CA LEU A 37 -0.24 24.60 -2.60
C LEU A 37 -0.58 24.22 -1.16
N LEU A 38 -1.86 23.95 -0.93
CA LEU A 38 -2.35 23.21 0.23
C LEU A 38 -2.35 21.72 -0.11
N ILE A 39 -1.63 20.93 0.67
CA ILE A 39 -1.62 19.48 0.61
C ILE A 39 -2.67 18.96 1.58
N LEU A 40 -3.69 18.31 1.05
CA LEU A 40 -4.78 17.69 1.80
C LEU A 40 -4.64 16.17 1.72
N GLY A 41 -4.41 15.52 2.86
CA GLY A 41 -4.30 14.07 2.96
C GLY A 41 -5.46 13.43 3.72
N GLY A 42 -5.78 12.17 3.43
CA GLY A 42 -6.81 11.41 4.13
C GLY A 42 -7.25 10.17 3.36
N SER A 43 -8.50 9.74 3.61
CA SER A 43 -9.10 8.56 2.99
C SER A 43 -8.26 7.29 3.17
N ASP A 44 -7.73 7.11 4.37
CA ASP A 44 -6.84 6.01 4.69
C ASP A 44 -7.55 4.65 4.54
N LYS A 45 -6.90 3.69 3.88
CA LYS A 45 -7.43 2.35 3.62
C LYS A 45 -6.34 1.32 3.78
N ARG A 46 -6.65 0.16 4.35
CA ARG A 46 -5.76 -1.00 4.24
C ARG A 46 -5.52 -1.31 2.75
N THR A 47 -4.28 -1.60 2.37
CA THR A 47 -3.96 -2.01 0.99
C THR A 47 -4.82 -3.21 0.58
N GLY A 48 -5.33 -3.19 -0.65
CA GLY A 48 -6.27 -4.20 -1.16
C GLY A 48 -7.73 -3.99 -0.74
N ASN A 49 -8.07 -2.98 0.06
CA ASN A 49 -9.44 -2.65 0.45
C ASN A 49 -9.93 -1.34 -0.21
N ASN A 50 -9.79 -1.23 -1.54
CA ASN A 50 -10.26 -0.07 -2.31
C ASN A 50 -10.96 -0.45 -3.64
N GLU A 51 -11.69 -1.57 -3.63
CA GLU A 51 -12.42 -2.10 -4.80
C GLU A 51 -13.52 -1.15 -5.29
N SER A 52 -14.09 -0.32 -4.40
CA SER A 52 -15.11 0.68 -4.77
C SER A 52 -14.54 2.05 -5.15
N GLY A 53 -13.25 2.29 -4.90
CA GLY A 53 -12.62 3.59 -5.07
C GLY A 53 -13.24 4.71 -4.24
N GLY A 54 -13.08 5.95 -4.71
CA GLY A 54 -13.68 7.14 -4.13
C GLY A 54 -12.80 7.86 -3.10
N CYS A 55 -11.58 7.38 -2.86
CA CYS A 55 -10.69 7.99 -1.88
C CYS A 55 -10.30 9.42 -2.27
N TYR A 56 -9.99 9.67 -3.55
CA TYR A 56 -9.76 11.02 -4.05
C TYR A 56 -11.04 11.85 -4.08
N ASN A 57 -12.19 11.25 -4.37
CA ASN A 57 -13.46 11.97 -4.40
C ASN A 57 -13.86 12.49 -3.03
N ASN A 58 -13.66 11.72 -1.97
CA ASN A 58 -13.86 12.18 -0.58
C ASN A 58 -13.01 13.43 -0.28
N LEU A 59 -11.74 13.44 -0.70
CA LEU A 59 -10.86 14.60 -0.54
C LEU A 59 -11.36 15.81 -1.34
N ARG A 60 -11.83 15.59 -2.56
CA ARG A 60 -12.41 16.64 -3.42
C ARG A 60 -13.69 17.21 -2.86
N GLU A 61 -14.58 16.39 -2.32
CA GLU A 61 -15.82 16.82 -1.68
C GLU A 61 -15.54 17.66 -0.44
N PHE A 62 -14.62 17.21 0.40
CA PHE A 62 -14.16 17.97 1.55
C PHE A 62 -13.53 19.31 1.12
N ALA A 63 -12.63 19.29 0.12
CA ALA A 63 -11.98 20.48 -0.40
C ALA A 63 -12.98 21.48 -0.96
N LYS A 64 -13.99 21.04 -1.74
CA LYS A 64 -15.05 21.91 -2.28
C LYS A 64 -15.85 22.59 -1.17
N LYS A 65 -16.11 21.89 -0.06
CA LYS A 65 -16.87 22.42 1.08
C LYS A 65 -16.10 23.50 1.84
N VAL A 66 -14.80 23.30 2.06
CA VAL A 66 -13.98 24.17 2.91
C VAL A 66 -13.23 25.25 2.11
N TYR A 67 -12.84 24.92 0.88
CA TYR A 67 -12.06 25.76 -0.03
C TYR A 67 -12.73 25.81 -1.42
N PRO A 68 -13.90 26.46 -1.56
CA PRO A 68 -14.71 26.40 -2.78
C PRO A 68 -14.03 27.00 -4.02
N THR A 69 -13.02 27.86 -3.83
CA THR A 69 -12.22 28.47 -4.91
C THR A 69 -10.98 27.66 -5.27
N ALA A 70 -10.71 26.57 -4.55
CA ALA A 70 -9.50 25.80 -4.74
C ALA A 70 -9.54 24.97 -6.02
N ILE A 71 -8.36 24.81 -6.64
CA ILE A 71 -8.17 24.04 -7.87
C ILE A 71 -7.19 22.92 -7.58
N GLU A 72 -7.61 21.67 -7.80
CA GLU A 72 -6.71 20.52 -7.73
C GLU A 72 -5.68 20.57 -8.87
N LYS A 73 -4.40 20.56 -8.51
CA LYS A 73 -3.28 20.51 -9.47
C LYS A 73 -2.68 19.12 -9.59
N TYR A 74 -2.63 18.39 -8.48
CA TYR A 74 -2.02 17.08 -8.40
C TYR A 74 -2.81 16.21 -7.44
N ASN A 75 -2.73 14.90 -7.66
CA ASN A 75 -3.15 13.89 -6.71
C ASN A 75 -2.16 12.73 -6.75
N TRP A 76 -2.00 12.06 -5.61
CA TRP A 76 -1.20 10.85 -5.49
C TRP A 76 -1.59 10.10 -4.23
N SER A 77 -1.07 8.88 -4.12
CA SER A 77 -1.28 7.99 -3.00
C SER A 77 0.06 7.41 -2.55
N ALA A 78 0.18 7.15 -1.25
CA ALA A 78 1.36 6.55 -0.64
C ALA A 78 0.97 5.29 0.12
N GLN A 79 1.95 4.43 0.41
CA GLN A 79 1.76 3.21 1.18
C GLN A 79 2.73 3.18 2.36
N ASP A 80 2.20 2.93 3.56
CA ASP A 80 2.94 2.88 4.81
C ASP A 80 2.82 1.51 5.47
N CYS A 81 3.95 1.04 6.02
CA CYS A 81 4.00 -0.20 6.79
C CYS A 81 3.63 0.09 8.24
N MET A 82 2.48 -0.45 8.65
CA MET A 82 1.85 -0.22 9.95
C MET A 82 2.19 -1.34 10.93
N THR A 83 2.78 -0.98 12.05
CA THR A 83 2.99 -1.84 13.22
C THR A 83 1.71 -2.03 14.01
N SER A 84 1.59 -3.13 14.75
CA SER A 84 0.38 -3.42 15.53
C SER A 84 0.22 -2.55 16.78
N ASP A 85 1.33 -2.01 17.29
CA ASP A 85 1.42 -1.20 18.50
C ASP A 85 1.71 0.27 18.23
N GLY A 86 1.89 0.65 16.96
CA GLY A 86 2.24 2.01 16.56
C GLY A 86 3.70 2.39 16.82
N ILE A 87 4.56 1.46 17.22
CA ILE A 87 5.98 1.70 17.47
C ILE A 87 6.81 1.04 16.34
N PRO A 88 7.75 1.74 15.71
CA PRO A 88 8.68 1.16 14.74
C PRO A 88 9.47 -0.05 15.25
N TYR A 89 9.92 -0.89 14.34
CA TYR A 89 10.91 -1.93 14.61
C TYR A 89 12.28 -1.42 14.17
N ILE A 90 13.20 -1.25 15.13
CA ILE A 90 14.56 -0.74 14.91
C ILE A 90 15.54 -1.56 15.74
N GLY A 91 16.56 -2.12 15.10
CA GLY A 91 17.65 -2.81 15.78
C GLY A 91 18.14 -4.05 15.02
N VAL A 92 18.65 -5.04 15.76
CA VAL A 92 19.11 -6.31 15.18
C VAL A 92 17.91 -7.13 14.69
N TYR A 93 17.99 -7.61 13.46
CA TYR A 93 16.94 -8.39 12.80
C TYR A 93 16.70 -9.76 13.45
N SER A 94 17.77 -10.49 13.79
CA SER A 94 17.64 -11.76 14.50
C SER A 94 18.90 -12.08 15.31
N LYS A 95 18.76 -12.88 16.38
CA LYS A 95 19.90 -13.29 17.21
C LYS A 95 20.92 -14.13 16.44
N GLU A 96 20.45 -14.85 15.43
CA GLU A 96 21.24 -15.67 14.51
C GLU A 96 21.94 -14.83 13.43
N MET A 97 21.48 -13.60 13.20
CA MET A 97 22.04 -12.64 12.25
C MET A 97 22.46 -11.34 12.95
N PRO A 98 23.45 -11.38 13.86
CA PRO A 98 23.77 -10.27 14.76
C PRO A 98 24.28 -9.00 14.06
N ASN A 99 24.73 -9.12 12.81
CA ASN A 99 25.22 -8.01 11.99
C ASN A 99 24.21 -7.54 10.93
N VAL A 100 22.96 -8.01 11.01
CA VAL A 100 21.86 -7.57 10.14
C VAL A 100 20.92 -6.72 10.97
N TYR A 101 20.71 -5.49 10.52
CA TYR A 101 19.86 -4.51 11.19
C TYR A 101 18.61 -4.23 10.36
N VAL A 102 17.54 -3.87 11.04
CA VAL A 102 16.23 -3.54 10.47
C VAL A 102 15.77 -2.19 10.97
N ALA A 103 15.10 -1.45 10.09
CA ALA A 103 14.42 -0.20 10.39
C ALA A 103 13.14 -0.17 9.55
N THR A 104 12.02 -0.57 10.15
CA THR A 104 10.75 -0.75 9.42
C THR A 104 9.55 -0.43 10.30
N GLY A 105 8.35 -0.51 9.72
CA GLY A 105 7.12 -0.24 10.45
C GLY A 105 7.03 1.21 10.92
N PHE A 106 7.57 2.15 10.14
CA PHE A 106 7.59 3.56 10.50
C PHE A 106 6.20 4.19 10.59
N ASN A 107 5.15 3.44 10.26
CA ASN A 107 3.80 3.95 10.13
C ASN A 107 3.86 5.18 9.20
N LYS A 108 3.17 6.27 9.55
CA LYS A 108 3.16 7.52 8.77
C LYS A 108 4.29 8.50 9.13
N TRP A 109 5.28 8.05 9.91
CA TRP A 109 6.28 8.92 10.54
C TRP A 109 7.72 8.64 10.08
N GLY A 110 7.90 8.13 8.86
CA GLY A 110 9.20 7.71 8.34
C GLY A 110 10.30 8.78 8.38
N MET A 111 9.98 10.06 8.16
CA MET A 111 10.98 11.14 8.25
C MET A 111 11.56 11.29 9.66
N THR A 112 10.72 11.17 10.70
CA THR A 112 11.19 11.28 12.09
C THR A 112 11.83 9.97 12.55
N SER A 113 11.16 8.84 12.29
CA SER A 113 11.61 7.51 12.73
C SER A 113 12.90 7.07 12.04
N SER A 114 13.21 7.55 10.84
CA SER A 114 14.48 7.29 10.17
C SER A 114 15.67 7.92 10.91
N MET A 115 15.53 9.11 11.47
CA MET A 115 16.58 9.73 12.28
C MET A 115 16.79 8.97 13.59
N VAL A 116 15.71 8.55 14.25
CA VAL A 116 15.78 7.69 15.43
C VAL A 116 16.49 6.37 15.10
N SER A 117 16.19 5.80 13.92
CA SER A 117 16.82 4.57 13.44
C SER A 117 18.31 4.74 13.19
N ALA A 118 18.71 5.86 12.56
CA ALA A 118 20.11 6.16 12.28
C ALA A 118 20.93 6.27 13.57
N ILE A 119 20.40 6.94 14.60
CA ILE A 119 21.04 7.06 15.93
C ILE A 119 21.21 5.66 16.54
N ILE A 120 20.10 4.93 16.70
CA ILE A 120 20.10 3.61 17.36
C ILE A 120 21.03 2.63 16.66
N ILE A 121 20.95 2.53 15.33
CA ILE A 121 21.75 1.57 14.57
C ILE A 121 23.22 1.98 14.54
N SER A 122 23.53 3.28 14.45
CA SER A 122 24.91 3.76 14.55
C SER A 122 25.54 3.37 15.88
N ASP A 123 24.84 3.62 17.00
CA ASP A 123 25.32 3.27 18.34
C ASP A 123 25.54 1.76 18.48
N MET A 124 24.62 0.94 17.96
CA MET A 124 24.79 -0.52 17.93
C MET A 124 26.02 -0.97 17.12
N ILE A 125 26.33 -0.29 16.01
CA ILE A 125 27.50 -0.60 15.16
C ILE A 125 28.80 -0.17 15.85
N THR A 126 28.81 0.96 16.55
CA THR A 126 30.01 1.49 17.23
C THR A 126 30.21 0.91 18.62
N GLY A 127 29.23 0.16 19.15
CA GLY A 127 29.28 -0.42 20.50
C GLY A 127 28.95 0.56 21.62
N GLU A 128 28.25 1.65 21.30
CA GLU A 128 27.79 2.66 22.27
C GLU A 128 26.47 2.20 22.93
N GLU A 129 26.27 2.52 24.21
CA GLU A 129 25.02 2.23 24.90
C GLU A 129 23.92 3.21 24.48
N ASN A 130 22.71 2.69 24.21
CA ASN A 130 21.57 3.52 23.84
C ASN A 130 20.28 3.04 24.55
N ASP A 131 19.71 3.93 25.37
CA ASP A 131 18.54 3.65 26.21
C ASP A 131 17.26 3.38 25.42
N PHE A 132 17.18 3.85 24.18
CA PHE A 132 15.99 3.71 23.32
C PHE A 132 15.91 2.33 22.66
N CYS A 133 17.02 1.58 22.56
CA CYS A 133 17.07 0.27 21.88
C CYS A 133 15.95 -0.68 22.32
N LYS A 134 15.64 -0.73 23.62
CA LYS A 134 14.62 -1.63 24.17
C LYS A 134 13.22 -1.32 23.66
N ILE A 135 12.91 -0.04 23.47
CA ILE A 135 11.59 0.46 23.02
C ILE A 135 11.31 0.00 21.59
N PHE A 136 12.31 0.03 20.72
CA PHE A 136 12.15 -0.27 19.30
C PHE A 136 12.54 -1.69 18.92
N SER A 137 13.12 -2.46 19.85
CA SER A 137 13.50 -3.85 19.60
C SER A 137 12.31 -4.70 19.14
N GLU A 138 12.57 -5.67 18.26
CA GLU A 138 11.55 -6.60 17.78
C GLU A 138 11.06 -7.54 18.89
N ASN A 139 11.95 -7.86 19.84
CA ASN A 139 11.68 -8.73 20.99
C ASN A 139 10.89 -8.05 22.12
N ARG A 140 10.38 -6.82 21.91
CA ARG A 140 9.56 -6.11 22.91
C ARG A 140 8.18 -6.75 23.13
N PHE A 141 7.79 -7.71 22.29
CA PHE A 141 6.56 -8.49 22.44
C PHE A 141 6.85 -9.95 22.77
N ASP A 142 6.10 -10.47 23.74
CA ASP A 142 5.93 -11.91 23.89
C ASP A 142 5.25 -12.47 22.64
N ILE A 143 5.93 -13.39 21.98
CA ILE A 143 5.69 -13.99 20.65
C ILE A 143 4.29 -14.64 20.46
N THR A 144 3.46 -14.68 21.50
CA THR A 144 2.17 -15.42 21.52
C THR A 144 1.08 -14.82 20.62
N ALA A 145 1.12 -13.51 20.32
CA ALA A 145 0.11 -12.85 19.48
C ALA A 145 0.35 -13.07 17.97
N SER A 146 1.59 -13.18 17.51
CA SER A 146 1.93 -13.29 16.08
C SER A 146 1.77 -14.71 15.53
N ILE A 147 1.91 -15.75 16.37
CA ILE A 147 1.79 -17.16 15.93
C ILE A 147 0.36 -17.48 15.43
N LYS A 148 -0.68 -16.88 16.03
CA LYS A 148 -2.07 -17.15 15.65
C LYS A 148 -2.42 -16.71 14.22
N ASN A 149 -1.76 -15.68 13.70
CA ASN A 149 -1.97 -15.23 12.32
C ASN A 149 -1.13 -16.04 11.30
N LEU A 150 0.07 -16.49 11.69
CA LEU A 150 0.95 -17.31 10.86
C LEU A 150 0.37 -18.70 10.53
N VAL A 151 -0.32 -19.34 11.47
CA VAL A 151 -0.92 -20.68 11.26
C VAL A 151 -2.11 -20.62 10.29
N ARG A 152 -2.71 -19.45 10.08
CA ARG A 152 -3.88 -19.31 9.21
C ARG A 152 -3.53 -19.18 7.72
N ASP A 153 -2.29 -18.81 7.40
CA ASP A 153 -1.84 -18.51 6.04
C ASP A 153 -0.86 -19.56 5.47
N GLY A 154 -0.55 -20.62 6.21
CA GLY A 154 0.40 -21.66 5.83
C GLY A 154 -0.24 -22.87 5.13
N VAL A 155 -0.73 -22.70 3.90
CA VAL A 155 -0.93 -23.83 2.98
C VAL A 155 -0.02 -23.61 1.78
N GLU A 156 1.07 -24.38 1.71
CA GLU A 156 1.93 -24.45 0.53
C GLU A 156 1.09 -24.80 -0.69
N THR A 157 0.84 -23.82 -1.56
CA THR A 157 0.19 -24.06 -2.83
C THR A 157 1.27 -24.33 -3.87
N ALA A 158 1.45 -25.60 -4.20
CA ALA A 158 2.35 -26.06 -5.26
C ALA A 158 2.09 -25.31 -6.58
N TYR A 159 3.16 -24.79 -7.17
CA TYR A 159 3.14 -24.00 -8.40
C TYR A 159 3.04 -24.91 -9.64
N ASN A 160 1.88 -24.90 -10.29
CA ASN A 160 1.77 -25.19 -11.71
C ASN A 160 1.00 -24.04 -12.35
N PHE A 161 1.70 -23.14 -13.04
CA PHE A 161 1.07 -22.16 -13.92
C PHE A 161 1.41 -22.50 -15.35
N ILE A 162 0.40 -22.94 -16.09
CA ILE A 162 0.46 -23.01 -17.54
C ILE A 162 0.22 -21.59 -18.04
N ALA A 163 1.25 -20.96 -18.59
CA ALA A 163 1.13 -19.73 -19.36
C ALA A 163 0.35 -20.05 -20.64
N GLN A 164 -0.98 -19.93 -20.58
CA GLN A 164 -1.81 -19.96 -21.77
C GLN A 164 -2.18 -18.54 -22.17
N LYS A 165 -2.09 -18.29 -23.47
CA LYS A 165 -2.61 -17.08 -24.13
C LYS A 165 -4.12 -17.07 -23.94
N ILE A 166 -4.59 -16.34 -22.93
CA ILE A 166 -6.01 -16.25 -22.60
C ILE A 166 -6.66 -15.27 -23.59
N SER A 167 -7.28 -15.83 -24.63
CA SER A 167 -8.22 -15.10 -25.50
C SER A 167 -9.62 -15.22 -24.89
N LEU A 168 -9.99 -14.26 -24.05
CA LEU A 168 -11.32 -14.21 -23.44
C LEU A 168 -12.38 -13.92 -24.51
N PRO A 169 -13.47 -14.69 -24.60
CA PRO A 169 -14.64 -14.34 -25.40
C PRO A 169 -15.16 -12.96 -25.00
N MET A 170 -15.59 -12.13 -25.96
CA MET A 170 -16.11 -10.79 -25.67
C MET A 170 -17.26 -10.82 -24.67
N GLU A 171 -18.16 -11.81 -24.77
CA GLU A 171 -19.27 -12.04 -23.83
C GLU A 171 -18.82 -12.13 -22.36
N THR A 172 -17.61 -12.62 -22.09
CA THR A 172 -17.06 -12.73 -20.72
C THR A 172 -16.58 -11.38 -20.16
N ILE A 173 -16.36 -10.38 -21.02
CA ILE A 173 -15.80 -9.06 -20.67
C ILE A 173 -16.76 -7.92 -21.07
N GLU A 174 -17.97 -8.25 -21.53
CA GLU A 174 -18.98 -7.26 -21.91
C GLU A 174 -19.36 -6.34 -20.75
N ASN A 175 -19.35 -6.86 -19.52
CA ASN A 175 -19.72 -6.10 -18.33
C ASN A 175 -18.61 -5.20 -17.77
N VAL A 176 -17.36 -5.34 -18.24
CA VAL A 176 -16.25 -4.49 -17.81
C VAL A 176 -16.26 -3.22 -18.63
N ASN A 177 -16.56 -2.06 -18.04
CA ASN A 177 -16.57 -0.80 -18.78
C ASN A 177 -15.15 -0.30 -19.07
N ASN A 178 -15.02 0.63 -20.01
CA ASN A 178 -13.77 1.33 -20.26
C ASN A 178 -13.33 2.10 -19.00
N GLY A 179 -12.07 1.97 -18.63
CA GLY A 179 -11.49 2.54 -17.41
C GLY A 179 -11.69 1.69 -16.15
N GLU A 180 -12.31 0.51 -16.26
CA GLU A 180 -12.62 -0.35 -15.12
C GLU A 180 -11.81 -1.66 -15.13
N GLY A 181 -11.63 -2.23 -13.95
CA GLY A 181 -11.01 -3.52 -13.75
C GLY A 181 -11.84 -4.42 -12.83
N GLU A 182 -11.85 -5.71 -13.13
CA GLU A 182 -12.65 -6.71 -12.43
C GLU A 182 -11.96 -8.08 -12.43
N THR A 183 -12.21 -8.88 -11.40
CA THR A 183 -11.83 -10.30 -11.37
C THR A 183 -12.96 -11.14 -11.95
N ILE A 184 -12.70 -11.85 -13.03
CA ILE A 184 -13.64 -12.78 -13.67
C ILE A 184 -13.20 -14.23 -13.46
N ILE A 185 -14.10 -15.18 -13.72
CA ILE A 185 -13.79 -16.61 -13.80
C ILE A 185 -13.79 -17.03 -15.26
N TYR A 186 -12.68 -17.57 -15.74
CA TYR A 186 -12.52 -18.09 -17.10
C TYR A 186 -11.87 -19.47 -17.06
N ASN A 187 -12.49 -20.47 -17.69
CA ASN A 187 -12.05 -21.88 -17.67
C ASN A 187 -11.76 -22.43 -16.25
N GLY A 188 -12.51 -21.95 -15.25
CA GLY A 188 -12.35 -22.34 -13.85
C GLY A 188 -11.23 -21.61 -13.09
N GLU A 189 -10.51 -20.69 -13.75
CA GLU A 189 -9.46 -19.87 -13.14
C GLU A 189 -9.90 -18.41 -12.95
N LYS A 190 -9.41 -17.76 -11.90
CA LYS A 190 -9.65 -16.33 -11.65
C LYS A 190 -8.66 -15.47 -12.41
N VAL A 191 -9.17 -14.60 -13.29
CA VAL A 191 -8.37 -13.71 -14.13
C VAL A 191 -8.72 -12.25 -13.78
N GLY A 192 -7.69 -11.44 -13.55
CA GLY A 192 -7.86 -10.00 -13.38
C GLY A 192 -7.91 -9.37 -14.75
N VAL A 193 -8.95 -8.57 -15.03
CA VAL A 193 -9.17 -7.91 -16.31
C VAL A 193 -9.20 -6.41 -16.08
N TYR A 194 -8.59 -5.65 -16.98
CA TYR A 194 -8.74 -4.20 -17.06
C TYR A 194 -9.01 -3.80 -18.51
N LYS A 195 -10.00 -2.94 -18.73
CA LYS A 195 -10.29 -2.36 -20.06
C LYS A 195 -9.90 -0.89 -20.03
N ASP A 196 -8.94 -0.48 -20.85
CA ASP A 196 -8.55 0.94 -20.89
C ASP A 196 -9.60 1.82 -21.58
N ASN A 197 -9.36 3.13 -21.58
CA ASN A 197 -10.29 4.12 -22.12
C ASN A 197 -10.54 3.94 -23.63
N ASP A 198 -9.59 3.35 -24.35
CA ASP A 198 -9.70 3.05 -25.79
C ASP A 198 -10.35 1.67 -26.05
N GLY A 199 -10.77 0.98 -24.99
CA GLY A 199 -11.42 -0.33 -25.05
C GLY A 199 -10.44 -1.50 -25.16
N LYS A 200 -9.12 -1.26 -25.05
CA LYS A 200 -8.13 -2.32 -25.09
C LYS A 200 -8.05 -3.04 -23.75
N ILE A 201 -7.94 -4.36 -23.84
CA ILE A 201 -8.08 -5.26 -22.70
C ILE A 201 -6.70 -5.74 -22.24
N TYR A 202 -6.50 -5.74 -20.93
CA TYR A 202 -5.33 -6.25 -20.22
C TYR A 202 -5.79 -7.34 -19.27
N THR A 203 -5.02 -8.41 -19.18
CA THR A 203 -5.31 -9.53 -18.28
C THR A 203 -4.08 -9.86 -17.45
N VAL A 204 -4.31 -10.15 -16.17
CA VAL A 204 -3.25 -10.49 -15.22
C VAL A 204 -3.67 -11.64 -14.30
N SER A 205 -2.67 -12.29 -13.69
CA SER A 205 -2.93 -13.24 -12.62
C SER A 205 -3.49 -12.52 -11.41
N THR A 206 -4.56 -13.05 -10.84
CA THR A 206 -5.07 -12.60 -9.54
C THR A 206 -4.25 -13.16 -8.39
N LYS A 207 -3.21 -13.96 -8.64
CA LYS A 207 -2.37 -14.55 -7.61
C LYS A 207 -1.09 -13.74 -7.41
N CYS A 208 -0.91 -13.21 -6.21
CA CYS A 208 0.29 -12.47 -5.85
C CYS A 208 1.54 -13.38 -5.91
N PRO A 209 2.60 -13.00 -6.64
CA PRO A 209 3.82 -13.81 -6.78
C PRO A 209 4.71 -13.82 -5.53
N HIS A 210 4.31 -13.11 -4.46
CA HIS A 210 4.97 -13.18 -3.16
C HIS A 210 4.65 -14.52 -2.45
N LEU A 211 3.41 -14.65 -1.94
CA LEU A 211 2.96 -15.83 -1.18
C LEU A 211 1.61 -16.39 -1.67
N GLY A 212 1.13 -15.95 -2.83
CA GLY A 212 -0.04 -16.54 -3.46
C GLY A 212 -1.40 -15.99 -3.04
N CYS A 213 -1.45 -14.91 -2.25
CA CYS A 213 -2.71 -14.25 -1.92
C CYS A 213 -3.45 -13.73 -3.16
N GLU A 214 -4.78 -13.74 -3.10
CA GLU A 214 -5.62 -13.14 -4.14
C GLU A 214 -5.49 -11.61 -4.13
N LEU A 215 -5.21 -11.04 -5.29
CA LEU A 215 -5.11 -9.59 -5.53
C LEU A 215 -6.49 -8.98 -5.65
N LYS A 216 -6.59 -7.71 -5.23
CA LYS A 216 -7.81 -6.91 -5.27
C LYS A 216 -7.62 -5.70 -6.17
N TRP A 217 -8.63 -5.39 -6.97
CA TRP A 217 -8.59 -4.19 -7.80
C TRP A 217 -8.67 -2.93 -6.93
N ASN A 218 -7.86 -1.93 -7.25
CA ASN A 218 -7.91 -0.60 -6.66
C ASN A 218 -8.31 0.39 -7.76
N VAL A 219 -9.53 0.89 -7.67
CA VAL A 219 -10.14 1.76 -8.68
C VAL A 219 -9.42 3.10 -8.79
N ASP A 220 -9.05 3.71 -7.66
CA ASP A 220 -8.46 5.06 -7.64
C ASP A 220 -7.06 5.10 -8.29
N ASP A 221 -6.29 4.00 -8.21
CA ASP A 221 -4.93 3.93 -8.73
C ASP A 221 -4.78 3.03 -9.96
N SER A 222 -5.86 2.40 -10.43
CA SER A 222 -5.86 1.40 -11.52
C SER A 222 -4.81 0.30 -11.32
N SER A 223 -4.78 -0.27 -10.12
CA SER A 223 -3.76 -1.23 -9.68
C SER A 223 -4.36 -2.49 -9.08
N TRP A 224 -3.59 -3.58 -9.11
CA TRP A 224 -3.86 -4.83 -8.40
C TRP A 224 -3.07 -4.86 -7.10
N ASP A 225 -3.77 -4.84 -5.98
CA ASP A 225 -3.21 -4.69 -4.64
C ASP A 225 -3.37 -5.97 -3.82
N CYS A 226 -2.29 -6.45 -3.21
CA CYS A 226 -2.30 -7.63 -2.35
C CYS A 226 -2.71 -7.26 -0.91
N PRO A 227 -3.86 -7.71 -0.39
CA PRO A 227 -4.33 -7.34 0.94
C PRO A 227 -3.54 -7.96 2.11
N CYS A 228 -2.71 -8.97 1.82
CA CYS A 228 -1.91 -9.66 2.82
C CYS A 228 -0.69 -8.82 3.25
N HIS A 229 0.19 -8.52 2.29
CA HIS A 229 1.50 -7.90 2.55
C HIS A 229 1.73 -6.62 1.75
N GLY A 230 0.77 -6.21 0.92
CA GLY A 230 0.76 -4.95 0.21
C GLY A 230 1.64 -4.85 -1.03
N SER A 231 2.05 -5.97 -1.64
CA SER A 231 2.58 -5.91 -3.01
C SER A 231 1.55 -5.32 -3.96
N ARG A 232 1.99 -4.46 -4.86
CA ARG A 232 1.11 -3.77 -5.82
C ARG A 232 1.63 -3.93 -7.22
N PHE A 233 0.71 -3.98 -8.17
CA PHE A 233 0.99 -4.14 -9.59
C PHE A 233 0.11 -3.19 -10.39
N ASP A 234 0.62 -2.64 -11.49
CA ASP A 234 -0.23 -1.88 -12.39
C ASP A 234 -1.22 -2.80 -13.13
N TYR A 235 -2.15 -2.22 -13.87
CA TYR A 235 -3.12 -2.97 -14.66
C TYR A 235 -2.50 -3.88 -15.75
N LYS A 236 -1.22 -3.71 -16.08
CA LYS A 236 -0.46 -4.57 -17.01
C LYS A 236 0.30 -5.69 -16.30
N GLY A 237 0.34 -5.67 -14.98
CA GLY A 237 1.06 -6.64 -14.15
C GLY A 237 2.46 -6.22 -13.75
N ASN A 238 2.92 -5.02 -14.13
CA ASN A 238 4.25 -4.52 -13.73
C ASN A 238 4.26 -4.26 -12.22
N LEU A 239 5.35 -4.60 -11.56
CA LEU A 239 5.51 -4.42 -10.12
C LEU A 239 5.58 -2.92 -9.77
N LEU A 240 4.67 -2.46 -8.90
CA LEU A 240 4.65 -1.10 -8.36
C LEU A 240 5.22 -1.04 -6.94
N ASP A 241 4.94 -2.06 -6.12
CA ASP A 241 5.40 -2.09 -4.74
C ASP A 241 5.72 -3.52 -4.27
N SER A 242 6.76 -3.61 -3.45
CA SER A 242 7.26 -4.84 -2.81
C SER A 242 6.29 -5.32 -1.71
N PRO A 243 6.45 -6.51 -1.08
CA PRO A 243 7.61 -7.42 -1.07
C PRO A 243 7.74 -8.37 -2.27
N ALA A 244 6.77 -8.45 -3.18
CA ALA A 244 6.95 -9.21 -4.40
C ALA A 244 8.18 -8.70 -5.16
N ILE A 245 8.95 -9.63 -5.74
CA ILE A 245 10.15 -9.33 -6.55
C ILE A 245 9.98 -9.74 -8.02
N LYS A 246 8.76 -10.13 -8.40
CA LYS A 246 8.37 -10.57 -9.74
C LYS A 246 7.09 -9.85 -10.11
N GLU A 247 6.95 -9.53 -11.39
CA GLU A 247 5.72 -9.02 -12.00
C GLU A 247 4.64 -10.12 -12.06
N LEU A 248 3.39 -9.72 -12.31
CA LEU A 248 2.32 -10.66 -12.61
C LEU A 248 2.57 -11.24 -14.00
N LYS A 249 2.57 -12.57 -14.09
CA LYS A 249 2.71 -13.26 -15.37
C LYS A 249 1.34 -13.58 -15.96
N TYR A 250 1.13 -13.14 -17.19
CA TYR A 250 0.49 -13.92 -18.26
C TYR A 250 1.12 -13.48 -19.59
N GLU A 251 1.81 -14.39 -20.27
CA GLU A 251 2.51 -14.05 -21.52
C GLU A 251 1.53 -13.89 -22.69
N LYS A 252 1.92 -13.00 -23.63
CA LYS A 252 1.19 -12.53 -24.82
C LYS A 252 0.75 -13.60 -25.81
#